data_AF-A0A7S2ENV5-F1
#
_entry.id   AF-A0A7S2ENV5-F1
#
_cell.length_a   1.000
_cell.length_b   1.000
_cell.length_c   1.000
_cell.angle_alpha   90.00
_cell.angle_beta   90.00
_cell.angle_gamma   90.00
#
_symmetry.space_group_name_H-M   'P 1'
#
loop_
_entity.id
_entity.type
_entity.pdbx_description
1 polymer ?
#
loop_
_entity_poly.entity_id
_entity_poly.type
_entity_poly.pdbx_seq_one_letter_code
_entity_poly.pdbx_strand_id
1 'polypeptide(L)'
;LCFHQFRSCLKHIPFSKTCDVVKEPLESQWQSMFKEACEYKERHGTWNLPHPKKNSPQLALYNWIRVQRAKYKAMKEGKDQTEEKEKTERRSKPLPRLTEAQLKQLRDVNFEFDVYEKDFNEAFGWLMEFKKETGHCNVPNK
;
A
#
# COMPACT_ATOMS: atom_id res chain seq x y z
N LEU A 1 -20.09 23.62 66.82
CA LEU A 1 -20.35 23.57 65.37
C LEU A 1 -19.01 23.36 64.65
N CYS A 2 -18.97 22.34 63.79
CA CYS A 2 -17.97 22.01 62.76
C CYS A 2 -16.58 21.53 63.22
N PHE A 3 -16.31 20.22 63.24
CA PHE A 3 -16.01 19.27 62.14
C PHE A 3 -14.52 19.21 61.75
N HIS A 4 -13.89 18.11 62.19
CA HIS A 4 -12.93 17.26 61.47
C HIS A 4 -11.96 17.89 60.45
N GLN A 5 -10.68 17.92 60.84
CA GLN A 5 -9.61 17.12 60.24
C GLN A 5 -9.85 16.65 58.79
N PHE A 6 -9.17 17.25 57.81
CA PHE A 6 -8.69 16.52 56.65
C PHE A 6 -7.36 17.09 56.13
N ARG A 7 -6.53 16.13 55.72
CA ARG A 7 -5.14 16.20 55.30
C ARG A 7 -4.95 16.88 53.94
N SER A 8 -3.68 17.20 53.69
CA SER A 8 -3.00 17.24 52.40
C SER A 8 -3.09 18.53 51.57
N CYS A 9 -2.11 19.39 51.86
CA CYS A 9 -1.20 20.05 50.93
C CYS A 9 -1.38 19.64 49.45
N LEU A 10 -2.22 20.38 48.71
CA LEU A 10 -2.17 20.49 47.25
C LEU A 10 -0.89 21.25 46.89
N LYS A 11 0.22 20.53 46.78
CA LYS A 11 1.45 21.07 46.18
C LYS A 11 1.24 21.13 44.67
N HIS A 12 1.29 22.34 44.14
CA HIS A 12 1.63 22.72 42.77
C HIS A 12 1.54 21.59 41.74
N ILE A 13 0.43 21.52 41.02
CA ILE A 13 0.36 20.84 39.73
C ILE A 13 0.99 21.81 38.72
N PRO A 14 2.18 21.53 38.16
CA PRO A 14 2.72 22.37 37.11
C PRO A 14 1.87 22.20 35.85
N PHE A 15 1.44 23.33 35.33
CA PHE A 15 0.83 23.51 34.03
C PHE A 15 1.87 23.20 32.94
N SER A 16 2.18 21.93 32.68
CA SER A 16 2.96 21.54 31.50
C SER A 16 2.03 21.02 30.42
N LYS A 17 1.64 21.95 29.55
CA LYS A 17 1.20 21.67 28.19
C LYS A 17 2.33 20.94 27.45
N THR A 18 2.18 19.65 27.27
CA THR A 18 2.51 18.96 26.02
C THR A 18 1.49 17.84 25.88
N CYS A 19 0.46 18.08 25.08
CA CYS A 19 -0.27 16.97 24.49
C CYS A 19 0.75 16.30 23.57
N ASP A 20 1.33 15.19 24.03
CA ASP A 20 2.06 14.30 23.15
C ASP A 20 1.08 13.84 22.09
N VAL A 21 1.10 14.53 20.94
CA VAL A 21 0.52 14.02 19.71
C VAL A 21 1.36 12.79 19.42
N VAL A 22 0.91 11.65 19.95
CA VAL A 22 1.44 10.33 19.63
C VAL A 22 1.35 10.24 18.12
N LYS A 23 2.48 10.45 17.47
CA LYS A 23 2.63 10.24 16.05
C LYS A 23 2.59 8.74 15.90
N GLU A 24 1.39 8.19 15.70
CA GLU A 24 1.13 6.78 15.44
C GLU A 24 2.27 6.20 14.58
N PRO A 25 2.95 5.13 15.04
CA PRO A 25 4.06 4.56 14.28
C PRO A 25 3.60 4.25 12.85
N LEU A 26 4.40 4.55 11.84
CA LEU A 26 4.08 4.28 10.44
C LEU A 26 3.63 2.82 10.18
N GLU A 27 4.07 1.90 11.03
CA GLU A 27 3.62 0.51 11.07
C GLU A 27 2.12 0.38 11.37
N SER A 28 1.58 1.18 12.30
CA SER A 28 0.15 1.22 12.65
C SER A 28 -0.73 1.52 11.43
N GLN A 29 -0.34 2.51 10.62
CA GLN A 29 -1.09 2.84 9.41
C GLN A 29 -1.01 1.73 8.35
N TRP A 30 0.17 1.11 8.17
CA TRP A 30 0.32 0.01 7.22
C TRP A 30 -0.55 -1.19 7.65
N GLN A 31 -0.52 -1.56 8.93
CA GLN A 31 -1.32 -2.67 9.47
C GLN A 31 -2.82 -2.39 9.36
N SER A 32 -3.26 -1.16 9.62
CA SER A 32 -4.66 -0.78 9.45
C SER A 32 -5.11 -0.92 7.98
N MET A 33 -4.30 -0.48 7.03
CA MET A 33 -4.63 -0.60 5.61
C MET A 33 -4.58 -2.06 5.13
N PHE A 34 -3.61 -2.84 5.64
CA PHE A 34 -3.50 -4.26 5.36
C PHE A 34 -4.74 -5.01 5.83
N LYS A 35 -5.22 -4.72 7.04
CA LYS A 35 -6.47 -5.28 7.56
C LYS A 35 -7.66 -4.94 6.67
N GLU A 36 -7.82 -3.67 6.26
CA GLU A 36 -8.91 -3.25 5.37
C GLU A 36 -8.83 -3.96 4.00
N ALA A 37 -7.62 -4.18 3.48
CA ALA A 37 -7.41 -4.92 2.25
C ALA A 37 -7.83 -6.40 2.37
N CYS A 38 -7.51 -7.05 3.50
CA CYS A 38 -7.94 -8.41 3.78
C CYS A 38 -9.47 -8.52 3.87
N GLU A 39 -10.12 -7.63 4.60
CA GLU A 39 -11.59 -7.57 4.69
C GLU A 39 -12.25 -7.30 3.33
N TYR A 40 -11.59 -6.53 2.45
CA TYR A 40 -12.06 -6.35 1.07
C TYR A 40 -11.98 -7.66 0.28
N LYS A 41 -10.86 -8.37 0.35
CA LYS A 41 -10.70 -9.67 -0.31
C LYS A 41 -11.70 -10.70 0.18
N GLU A 42 -11.97 -10.76 1.48
CA GLU A 42 -12.96 -11.69 2.04
C GLU A 42 -14.37 -11.42 1.49
N ARG A 43 -14.74 -10.14 1.32
CA ARG A 43 -16.05 -9.75 0.79
C ARG A 43 -16.19 -9.91 -0.71
N HIS A 44 -15.15 -9.59 -1.48
CA HIS A 44 -15.21 -9.51 -2.94
C HIS A 44 -14.52 -10.66 -3.66
N GLY A 45 -13.74 -11.48 -2.95
CA GLY A 45 -12.93 -12.56 -3.52
C GLY A 45 -11.75 -12.09 -4.37
N THR A 46 -11.54 -10.78 -4.53
CA THR A 46 -10.49 -10.20 -5.36
C THR A 46 -9.71 -9.10 -4.63
N TRP A 47 -8.42 -8.98 -4.96
CA TRP A 47 -7.58 -7.85 -4.57
C TRP A 47 -7.74 -6.65 -5.52
N ASN A 48 -8.45 -6.83 -6.63
CA ASN A 48 -8.58 -5.80 -7.65
C ASN A 48 -9.76 -4.89 -7.34
N LEU A 49 -9.46 -3.68 -6.90
CA LEU A 49 -10.47 -2.67 -6.66
C LEU A 49 -10.83 -1.98 -7.98
N PRO A 50 -12.13 -1.83 -8.32
CA PRO A 50 -12.55 -0.98 -9.41
C PRO A 50 -12.09 0.46 -9.14
N HIS A 51 -11.79 1.21 -10.21
CA HIS A 51 -11.28 2.57 -10.06
C HIS A 51 -12.28 3.42 -9.24
N PRO A 52 -11.89 3.90 -8.05
CA PRO A 52 -12.81 4.59 -7.18
C PRO A 52 -13.16 5.98 -7.73
N LYS A 53 -14.34 6.48 -7.36
CA LYS A 53 -14.72 7.88 -7.62
C LYS A 53 -13.83 8.81 -6.78
N LYS A 54 -13.64 10.05 -7.23
CA LYS A 54 -12.98 11.09 -6.43
C LYS A 54 -13.70 11.21 -5.08
N ASN A 55 -12.94 11.28 -3.99
CA ASN A 55 -13.42 11.39 -2.59
C ASN A 55 -14.14 10.16 -2.02
N SER A 56 -14.07 8.98 -2.65
CA SER A 56 -14.61 7.77 -2.02
C SER A 56 -13.65 7.23 -0.96
N PRO A 57 -14.14 6.59 0.12
CA PRO A 57 -13.28 6.01 1.14
C PRO A 57 -12.36 4.92 0.56
N GLN A 58 -12.80 4.22 -0.50
CA GLN A 58 -12.00 3.19 -1.19
C GLN A 58 -10.82 3.76 -1.98
N LEU A 59 -10.76 5.09 -2.21
CA LEU A 59 -9.63 5.73 -2.88
C LEU A 59 -8.32 5.56 -2.10
N ALA A 60 -8.39 5.56 -0.77
CA ALA A 60 -7.22 5.33 0.08
C ALA A 60 -6.70 3.89 -0.11
N LEU A 61 -7.59 2.91 0.00
CA LEU A 61 -7.27 1.49 -0.18
C LEU A 61 -6.74 1.17 -1.59
N TYR A 62 -7.38 1.70 -2.63
CA TYR A 62 -6.92 1.56 -4.01
C TYR A 62 -5.50 2.11 -4.20
N ASN A 63 -5.23 3.31 -3.67
CA ASN A 63 -3.90 3.91 -3.75
C ASN A 63 -2.86 3.10 -2.97
N TRP A 64 -3.22 2.58 -1.79
CA TRP A 64 -2.33 1.76 -0.98
C TRP A 64 -1.94 0.46 -1.71
N ILE A 65 -2.91 -0.26 -2.30
CA ILE A 65 -2.67 -1.47 -3.12
C ILE A 65 -1.75 -1.15 -4.30
N ARG A 66 -2.02 -0.04 -5.01
CA ARG A 66 -1.18 0.42 -6.13
C ARG A 66 0.25 0.70 -5.70
N VAL A 67 0.43 1.32 -4.54
CA VAL A 67 1.75 1.57 -3.94
C VAL A 67 2.45 0.26 -3.59
N GLN A 68 1.77 -0.71 -2.97
CA GLN A 68 2.39 -2.01 -2.65
C GLN A 68 2.88 -2.74 -3.91
N ARG A 69 2.07 -2.76 -4.98
CA ARG A 69 2.47 -3.34 -6.28
C ARG A 69 3.69 -2.63 -6.88
N ALA A 70 3.70 -1.29 -6.86
CA ALA A 70 4.83 -0.50 -7.36
C ALA A 70 6.12 -0.76 -6.55
N LYS A 71 6.03 -0.85 -5.23
CA LYS A 71 7.16 -1.19 -4.35
C LYS A 71 7.70 -2.58 -4.64
N TYR A 72 6.83 -3.58 -4.79
CA TYR A 72 7.22 -4.94 -5.12
C TYR A 72 7.90 -5.02 -6.49
N LYS A 73 7.35 -4.34 -7.51
CA LYS A 73 7.95 -4.28 -8.84
C LYS A 73 9.34 -3.64 -8.83
N ALA A 74 9.51 -2.52 -8.13
CA ALA A 74 10.82 -1.88 -7.98
C ALA A 74 11.86 -2.79 -7.29
N MET A 75 11.42 -3.54 -6.26
CA MET A 75 12.26 -4.54 -5.58
C MET A 75 12.63 -5.71 -6.51
N LYS A 76 11.68 -6.27 -7.28
CA LYS A 76 11.91 -7.38 -8.23
C LYS A 76 12.85 -6.98 -9.36
N GLU A 77 12.76 -5.75 -9.85
CA GLU A 77 13.58 -5.23 -10.95
C GLU A 77 15.00 -4.81 -10.52
N GLY A 78 15.38 -5.00 -9.26
CA GLY A 78 16.70 -4.61 -8.75
C GLY A 78 16.95 -3.09 -8.83
N LYS A 79 15.89 -2.29 -9.01
CA LYS A 79 15.93 -0.81 -8.97
C LYS A 79 16.00 -0.32 -7.54
N ASP A 80 16.63 -1.10 -6.67
CA ASP A 80 16.95 -0.67 -5.34
C ASP A 80 18.05 0.37 -5.51
N GLN A 81 17.68 1.64 -5.34
CA GLN A 81 18.62 2.74 -5.48
C GLN A 81 19.70 2.51 -4.43
N THR A 82 20.81 1.94 -4.90
CA THR A 82 22.13 2.17 -4.34
C THR A 82 22.26 3.68 -4.31
N GLU A 83 22.64 4.16 -3.14
CA GLU A 83 22.85 5.57 -2.85
C GLU A 83 23.54 6.26 -4.02
N GLU A 84 23.12 7.49 -4.27
CA GLU A 84 23.84 8.53 -5.00
C GLU A 84 23.16 9.08 -6.28
N LYS A 85 22.58 10.26 -6.04
CA LYS A 85 22.60 11.46 -6.88
C LYS A 85 21.61 11.63 -8.04
N GLU A 86 20.77 12.63 -7.78
CA GLU A 86 20.72 13.89 -8.55
C GLU A 86 19.57 14.06 -9.55
N LYS A 87 18.74 15.05 -9.19
CA LYS A 87 17.95 15.93 -10.06
C LYS A 87 17.20 15.26 -11.21
N THR A 88 15.95 14.93 -10.94
CA THR A 88 14.88 15.42 -11.82
C THR A 88 13.85 16.13 -10.96
N GLU A 89 13.78 17.45 -11.08
CA GLU A 89 12.94 18.39 -10.31
C GLU A 89 11.42 18.14 -10.48
N ARG A 90 11.01 17.05 -11.15
CA ARG A 90 9.62 16.73 -11.49
C ARG A 90 9.13 15.36 -11.03
N ARG A 91 9.93 14.58 -10.28
CA ARG A 91 9.52 13.22 -9.88
C ARG A 91 9.22 13.12 -8.38
N SER A 92 8.09 12.47 -8.11
CA SER A 92 7.56 12.16 -6.79
C SER A 92 8.64 11.57 -5.89
N LYS A 93 8.63 11.95 -4.60
CA LYS A 93 9.58 11.46 -3.58
C LYS A 93 9.70 9.93 -3.65
N PRO A 94 10.91 9.37 -3.47
CA PRO A 94 11.10 7.91 -3.49
C PRO A 94 10.18 7.26 -2.46
N LEU A 95 9.42 6.26 -2.92
CA LEU A 95 8.49 5.51 -2.07
C LEU A 95 9.30 4.73 -1.01
N PRO A 96 8.88 4.71 0.26
CA PRO A 96 9.57 3.93 1.30
C PRO A 96 9.65 2.46 0.92
N ARG A 97 10.79 1.80 1.17
CA ARG A 97 10.97 0.37 0.89
C ARG A 97 9.89 -0.48 1.58
N LEU A 98 9.51 -1.58 0.95
CA LEU A 98 8.71 -2.62 1.59
C LEU A 98 9.65 -3.43 2.50
N THR A 99 9.32 -3.57 3.78
CA THR A 99 10.14 -4.38 4.69
C THR A 99 9.94 -5.86 4.42
N GLU A 100 10.91 -6.69 4.79
CA GLU A 100 10.81 -8.14 4.63
C GLU A 100 9.62 -8.72 5.41
N ALA A 101 9.33 -8.17 6.60
CA ALA A 101 8.15 -8.54 7.38
C ALA A 101 6.83 -8.25 6.65
N GLN A 102 6.70 -7.05 6.05
CA GLN A 102 5.53 -6.67 5.25
C GLN A 102 5.38 -7.56 4.01
N LEU A 103 6.49 -7.88 3.36
CA LEU A 103 6.49 -8.79 2.21
C LEU A 103 6.04 -10.20 2.60
N LYS A 104 6.50 -10.70 3.75
CA LYS A 104 6.06 -11.99 4.29
C LYS A 104 4.55 -11.99 4.52
N GLN A 105 4.02 -10.96 5.19
CA GLN A 105 2.58 -10.83 5.44
C GLN A 105 1.76 -10.84 4.13
N LEU A 106 2.22 -10.11 3.11
CA LEU A 106 1.55 -10.07 1.80
C LEU A 106 1.60 -11.44 1.08
N ARG A 107 2.71 -12.18 1.22
CA ARG A 107 2.82 -13.54 0.68
C ARG A 107 1.92 -14.53 1.41
N ASP A 108 1.84 -14.42 2.73
CA ASP A 108 1.01 -15.30 3.57
C ASP A 108 -0.48 -15.19 3.21
N VAL A 109 -0.95 -14.00 2.82
CA VAL A 109 -2.34 -13.79 2.35
C VAL A 109 -2.54 -14.06 0.86
N ASN A 110 -1.50 -14.54 0.16
CA ASN A 110 -1.48 -14.72 -1.28
C ASN A 110 -1.93 -13.44 -2.01
N PHE A 111 -1.24 -12.33 -1.72
CA PHE A 111 -1.50 -11.03 -2.34
C PHE A 111 -1.09 -11.05 -3.82
N GLU A 112 -2.02 -10.65 -4.69
CA GLU A 112 -1.79 -10.62 -6.13
C GLU A 112 -1.05 -9.33 -6.53
N PHE A 113 0.28 -9.46 -6.64
CA PHE A 113 1.17 -8.36 -7.03
C PHE A 113 1.07 -8.02 -8.52
N ASP A 114 0.86 -9.02 -9.37
CA ASP A 114 0.72 -8.86 -10.81
C ASP A 114 -0.59 -9.49 -11.29
N VAL A 115 -1.62 -8.65 -11.39
CA VAL A 115 -2.97 -9.06 -11.85
C VAL A 115 -2.97 -9.35 -13.34
N TYR A 116 -2.04 -8.74 -14.10
CA TYR A 116 -2.06 -8.80 -15.55
C TYR A 116 -1.12 -9.86 -16.11
N GLU A 117 -0.22 -10.44 -15.31
CA GLU A 117 0.74 -11.45 -15.79
C GLU A 117 0.01 -12.66 -16.41
N LYS A 118 -1.07 -13.14 -15.77
CA LYS A 118 -1.84 -14.27 -16.29
C LYS A 118 -2.59 -13.92 -17.58
N ASP A 119 -3.37 -12.84 -17.57
CA ASP A 119 -4.14 -12.39 -18.74
C ASP A 119 -3.22 -12.04 -19.92
N PHE A 120 -2.06 -11.43 -19.64
CA PHE A 120 -1.04 -11.11 -20.62
C PHE A 120 -0.41 -12.37 -21.21
N ASN A 121 -0.01 -13.34 -20.37
CA ASN A 121 0.62 -14.58 -20.85
C ASN A 121 -0.34 -15.39 -21.72
N GLU A 122 -1.61 -15.47 -21.33
CA GLU A 122 -2.64 -16.08 -22.15
C GLU A 122 -2.75 -15.33 -23.49
N ALA A 123 -3.08 -14.04 -23.49
CA ALA A 123 -3.22 -13.24 -24.70
C ALA A 123 -1.97 -13.25 -25.60
N PHE A 124 -0.78 -13.29 -25.00
CA PHE A 124 0.48 -13.42 -25.71
C PHE A 124 0.63 -14.79 -26.38
N GLY A 125 0.18 -15.87 -25.73
CA GLY A 125 0.10 -17.20 -26.33
C GLY A 125 -0.77 -17.21 -27.59
N TRP A 126 -1.97 -16.62 -27.51
CA TRP A 126 -2.86 -16.46 -28.68
C TRP A 126 -2.20 -15.65 -29.80
N LEU A 127 -1.48 -14.58 -29.46
CA LEU A 127 -0.77 -13.75 -30.45
C LEU A 127 0.36 -14.53 -31.15
N MET A 128 1.08 -15.38 -30.43
CA MET A 128 2.15 -16.21 -30.98
C MET A 128 1.61 -17.25 -31.98
N GLU A 129 0.46 -17.85 -31.66
CA GLU A 129 -0.25 -18.76 -32.57
C GLU A 129 -0.72 -18.03 -33.83
N PHE A 130 -1.36 -16.87 -33.68
CA PHE A 130 -1.79 -16.03 -34.81
C PHE A 130 -0.62 -15.60 -35.71
N LYS A 131 0.53 -15.25 -35.12
CA LYS A 131 1.75 -14.91 -35.87
C LYS A 131 2.28 -16.11 -36.66
N LYS A 132 2.19 -17.32 -36.10
CA LYS A 132 2.60 -18.57 -36.76
C LYS A 132 1.75 -18.84 -38.00
N GLU A 133 0.45 -18.54 -37.93
CA GLU A 133 -0.49 -18.75 -39.03
C GLU A 133 -0.44 -17.66 -40.11
N THR A 134 -0.39 -16.39 -39.71
CA THR A 134 -0.51 -15.25 -40.64
C THR A 134 0.82 -14.62 -41.03
N GLY A 135 1.90 -14.95 -40.33
CA GLY A 135 3.24 -14.36 -40.52
C GLY A 135 3.40 -12.95 -39.94
N HIS A 136 2.35 -12.35 -39.36
CA HIS A 136 2.38 -10.99 -38.82
C HIS A 136 1.49 -10.82 -37.58
N CYS A 137 1.71 -9.75 -36.80
CA CYS A 137 0.91 -9.45 -35.60
C CYS A 137 -0.15 -8.37 -35.81
N ASN A 138 -0.57 -8.12 -37.06
CA ASN A 138 -1.62 -7.14 -37.35
C ASN A 138 -2.99 -7.72 -37.01
N VAL A 139 -3.46 -7.43 -35.81
CA VAL A 139 -4.83 -7.75 -35.38
C VAL A 139 -5.80 -6.82 -36.13
N PRO A 140 -6.76 -7.36 -36.89
CA PRO A 140 -7.76 -6.54 -37.58
C PRO A 140 -8.55 -5.72 -36.56
N ASN A 141 -8.62 -4.41 -36.75
CA ASN A 141 -9.45 -3.55 -35.93
C ASN A 141 -10.92 -3.75 -36.35
N LYS A 142 -11.82 -3.98 -35.40
CA LYS A 142 -13.27 -4.14 -35.67
C LYS A 142 -13.92 -2.80 -35.99
#